data_AF-A0A1Q7F535-F1
#
_entry.id   AF-A0A1Q7F535-F1
#
_cell.length_a   1.000
_cell.length_b   1.000
_cell.length_c   1.000
_cell.angle_alpha   90.00
_cell.angle_beta   90.00
_cell.angle_gamma   90.00
#
_symmetry.space_group_name_H-M   'P 1'
#
loop_
_entity.id
_entity.type
_entity.pdbx_description
1 polymer ?
#
loop_
_entity_poly.entity_id
_entity_poly.type
_entity_poly.pdbx_seq_one_letter_code
_entity_poly.pdbx_strand_id
1 'polypeptide(L)'
;MARAGLCAFAFALAVPFVGPAHPRDLGAVAVAAAFESASVQGIARGGRRVQDVAQLEGVAGVADPAKEPTPEPTDEPTSAPTAKTPPPQAALPALPDPPTSGVILASWYGPGFYGNRTACGQIYSPEIIGVAHRTLPCGTAVTLSHGGRSLTVPIIDRGPYIAGRSLDLSNATRLALGCPDLCTLSMRVGP
;
A
#
# COMPACT_ATOMS: atom_id res chain seq x y z
N MET A 1 -51.86 38.98 62.00
CA MET A 1 -51.80 38.30 60.68
C MET A 1 -50.33 38.22 60.28
N ALA A 2 -49.76 37.12 59.80
CA ALA A 2 -50.26 35.74 59.65
C ALA A 2 -49.14 34.72 59.98
N ARG A 3 -49.48 33.42 60.09
CA ARG A 3 -48.52 32.31 60.34
C ARG A 3 -48.73 31.20 59.31
N ALA A 4 -47.69 30.86 58.56
CA ALA A 4 -47.50 29.63 57.78
C ALA A 4 -46.00 29.56 57.39
N GLY A 5 -45.40 28.40 57.08
CA GLY A 5 -45.89 27.03 57.13
C GLY A 5 -44.70 26.06 56.98
N LEU A 6 -44.85 24.82 57.46
CA LEU A 6 -43.78 23.82 57.46
C LEU A 6 -43.64 23.12 56.10
N CYS A 7 -42.43 22.72 55.71
CA CYS A 7 -42.15 21.38 55.16
C CYS A 7 -40.64 21.17 54.94
N ALA A 8 -40.10 20.10 55.53
CA ALA A 8 -38.75 19.61 55.22
C ALA A 8 -38.88 18.26 54.49
N PHE A 9 -38.13 18.08 53.40
CA PHE A 9 -38.02 16.79 52.71
C PHE A 9 -36.56 16.36 52.63
N ALA A 10 -36.17 15.47 53.54
CA ALA A 10 -34.96 14.68 53.39
C ALA A 10 -35.27 13.49 52.48
N PHE A 11 -34.52 13.31 51.39
CA PHE A 11 -34.65 12.16 50.50
C PHE A 11 -33.34 11.38 50.45
N ALA A 12 -33.16 10.48 51.41
CA ALA A 12 -32.05 9.54 51.42
C ALA A 12 -32.45 8.28 50.62
N LEU A 13 -31.83 8.07 49.46
CA LEU A 13 -31.91 6.82 48.71
C LEU A 13 -30.52 6.19 48.61
N ALA A 14 -30.16 5.40 49.62
CA ALA A 14 -29.11 4.41 49.48
C ALA A 14 -29.67 3.19 48.75
N VAL A 15 -29.04 2.78 47.64
CA VAL A 15 -29.41 1.58 46.88
C VAL A 15 -28.22 0.61 46.83
N PRO A 16 -28.15 -0.39 47.72
CA PRO A 16 -27.09 -1.39 47.71
C PRO A 16 -27.49 -2.62 46.89
N PHE A 17 -26.89 -2.81 45.70
CA PHE A 17 -26.92 -4.11 45.04
C PHE A 17 -25.68 -4.37 44.17
N VAL A 18 -24.61 -4.85 44.81
CA VAL A 18 -23.45 -5.43 44.12
C VAL A 18 -23.75 -6.92 43.87
N GLY A 19 -24.06 -7.27 42.63
CA GLY A 19 -24.28 -8.66 42.22
C GLY A 19 -22.98 -9.46 42.08
N PRO A 20 -23.04 -10.81 42.09
CA PRO A 20 -21.85 -11.66 42.04
C PRO A 20 -21.16 -11.64 40.67
N ALA A 21 -19.83 -11.49 40.69
CA ALA A 21 -19.01 -11.55 39.50
C ALA A 21 -19.05 -12.95 38.85
N HIS A 22 -19.38 -13.01 37.56
CA HIS A 22 -19.22 -14.23 36.77
C HIS A 22 -17.77 -14.31 36.25
N PRO A 23 -17.05 -15.43 36.45
CA PRO A 23 -15.83 -15.69 35.70
C PRO A 23 -16.20 -15.93 34.23
N ARG A 24 -15.84 -14.99 33.34
CA ARG A 24 -15.87 -15.26 31.90
C ARG A 24 -14.60 -15.96 31.49
N ASP A 25 -14.68 -17.29 31.48
CA ASP A 25 -13.70 -18.12 30.79
C ASP A 25 -13.75 -17.80 29.29
N LEU A 26 -12.62 -17.33 28.74
CA LEU A 26 -12.46 -16.96 27.34
C LEU A 26 -11.25 -17.72 26.80
N GLY A 27 -11.49 -18.96 26.41
CA GLY A 27 -10.48 -19.85 25.85
C GLY A 27 -9.77 -19.24 24.63
N ALA A 28 -8.46 -19.42 24.58
CA ALA A 28 -7.64 -18.95 23.47
C ALA A 28 -8.01 -19.68 22.17
N VAL A 29 -8.58 -18.96 21.20
CA VAL A 29 -8.84 -19.48 19.86
C VAL A 29 -7.53 -19.56 19.09
N ALA A 30 -6.81 -20.66 19.26
CA ALA A 30 -5.63 -20.97 18.46
C ALA A 30 -6.04 -21.34 17.02
N VAL A 31 -5.87 -20.40 16.09
CA VAL A 31 -6.06 -20.67 14.65
C VAL A 31 -4.86 -21.48 14.15
N ALA A 32 -4.93 -22.80 14.30
CA ALA A 32 -3.92 -23.71 13.78
C ALA A 32 -3.92 -23.69 12.24
N ALA A 33 -2.77 -23.40 11.64
CA ALA A 33 -2.63 -23.40 10.19
C ALA A 33 -2.54 -24.84 9.66
N ALA A 34 -3.49 -25.23 8.81
CA ALA A 34 -3.46 -26.47 8.05
C ALA A 34 -3.27 -26.16 6.56
N PHE A 35 -2.01 -26.06 6.13
CA PHE A 35 -1.67 -26.05 4.69
C PHE A 35 -1.33 -27.48 4.27
N GLU A 36 -2.31 -28.13 3.63
CA GLU A 36 -2.17 -29.50 3.14
C GLU A 36 -1.08 -29.57 2.08
N SER A 37 -0.07 -30.41 2.31
CA SER A 37 1.09 -30.53 1.41
C SER A 37 0.78 -31.48 0.25
N ALA A 38 0.44 -30.91 -0.91
CA ALA A 38 0.17 -31.67 -2.13
C ALA A 38 1.43 -32.39 -2.65
N SER A 39 1.55 -33.68 -2.36
CA SER A 39 2.64 -34.54 -2.81
C SER A 39 2.43 -34.99 -4.27
N VAL A 40 3.34 -34.58 -5.16
CA VAL A 40 3.36 -35.01 -6.57
C VAL A 40 4.56 -35.90 -6.82
N GLN A 41 4.36 -37.21 -6.82
CA GLN A 41 5.39 -38.21 -7.16
C GLN A 41 4.82 -39.37 -7.97
N GLY A 42 5.34 -39.52 -9.19
CA GLY A 42 5.46 -40.82 -9.88
C GLY A 42 4.22 -41.38 -10.59
N ILE A 43 4.09 -41.06 -11.89
CA ILE A 43 3.68 -42.06 -12.88
C ILE A 43 4.76 -42.12 -13.97
N ALA A 44 5.48 -43.25 -14.02
CA ALA A 44 6.43 -43.56 -15.08
C ALA A 44 5.95 -44.80 -15.86
N ARG A 45 5.66 -44.61 -17.15
CA ARG A 45 5.35 -45.60 -18.21
C ARG A 45 5.09 -44.81 -19.49
N GLY A 46 5.60 -45.15 -20.67
CA GLY A 46 6.58 -46.18 -21.04
C GLY A 46 6.88 -46.02 -22.53
N GLY A 47 8.11 -46.32 -22.98
CA GLY A 47 8.53 -46.01 -24.35
C GLY A 47 7.99 -46.98 -25.42
N ARG A 48 7.68 -46.45 -26.61
CA ARG A 48 7.72 -47.21 -27.88
C ARG A 48 8.30 -46.34 -28.99
N ARG A 49 9.33 -46.86 -29.67
CA ARG A 49 9.77 -46.43 -31.00
C ARG A 49 9.03 -47.30 -32.02
N VAL A 50 8.40 -46.67 -33.01
CA VAL A 50 8.04 -47.32 -34.28
C VAL A 50 8.38 -46.30 -35.38
N GLN A 51 9.07 -46.76 -36.42
CA GLN A 51 9.33 -46.03 -37.65
C GLN A 51 8.35 -46.57 -38.72
N ASP A 52 8.03 -45.79 -39.76
CA ASP A 52 8.32 -46.15 -41.17
C ASP A 52 7.44 -45.47 -42.25
N VAL A 53 8.05 -45.35 -43.44
CA VAL A 53 7.53 -45.26 -44.83
C VAL A 53 6.42 -44.26 -45.25
N ALA A 54 6.84 -43.19 -45.93
CA ALA A 54 6.58 -42.88 -47.37
C ALA A 54 7.10 -41.44 -47.65
N GLN A 55 8.09 -41.12 -48.51
CA GLN A 55 8.44 -41.41 -49.92
C GLN A 55 7.59 -40.72 -51.02
N LEU A 56 8.24 -39.72 -51.65
CA LEU A 56 8.16 -39.21 -53.04
C LEU A 56 6.87 -38.45 -53.47
N GLU A 57 6.90 -37.58 -54.49
CA GLU A 57 8.02 -37.13 -55.37
C GLU A 57 8.34 -35.60 -55.11
N GLY A 58 8.57 -34.61 -55.99
CA GLY A 58 8.54 -34.40 -57.46
C GLY A 58 7.47 -33.37 -57.87
N VAL A 59 7.63 -32.47 -58.86
CA VAL A 59 8.70 -32.21 -59.86
C VAL A 59 8.87 -30.66 -60.00
N ALA A 60 10.00 -30.18 -60.56
CA ALA A 60 10.25 -28.76 -60.90
C ALA A 60 9.28 -28.19 -61.98
N GLY A 61 9.12 -26.88 -62.23
CA GLY A 61 9.76 -25.63 -61.74
C GLY A 61 9.79 -24.58 -62.88
N VAL A 62 10.10 -23.29 -62.65
CA VAL A 62 10.58 -22.30 -63.69
C VAL A 62 10.90 -20.89 -63.12
N ALA A 63 12.05 -20.35 -63.52
CA ALA A 63 12.49 -18.94 -63.68
C ALA A 63 12.14 -17.80 -62.68
N ASP A 64 13.19 -17.36 -61.95
CA ASP A 64 13.55 -15.95 -61.68
C ASP A 64 13.77 -15.12 -62.98
N PRO A 65 13.91 -13.76 -62.98
CA PRO A 65 14.31 -12.88 -61.84
C PRO A 65 13.61 -11.49 -61.70
N ALA A 66 13.70 -10.86 -60.51
CA ALA A 66 13.91 -9.40 -60.37
C ALA A 66 14.23 -8.89 -58.93
N LYS A 67 15.49 -8.50 -58.72
CA LYS A 67 15.93 -7.27 -58.01
C LYS A 67 15.58 -7.03 -56.52
N GLU A 68 16.58 -7.33 -55.69
CA GLU A 68 16.89 -6.87 -54.32
C GLU A 68 16.81 -5.31 -54.15
N PRO A 69 16.38 -4.76 -52.97
CA PRO A 69 17.27 -4.68 -51.81
C PRO A 69 16.71 -5.03 -50.42
N THR A 70 17.63 -5.49 -49.57
CA THR A 70 17.55 -5.66 -48.12
C THR A 70 17.06 -4.42 -47.36
N PRO A 71 16.17 -4.57 -46.35
CA PRO A 71 16.01 -3.59 -45.29
C PRO A 71 17.12 -3.77 -44.24
N GLU A 72 18.09 -2.84 -44.21
CA GLU A 72 19.00 -2.73 -43.07
C GLU A 72 18.24 -2.31 -41.80
N PRO A 73 18.70 -2.69 -40.59
CA PRO A 73 18.06 -2.25 -39.35
C PRO A 73 18.30 -0.75 -39.12
N THR A 74 17.29 0.07 -39.36
CA THR A 74 17.35 1.51 -39.04
C THR A 74 17.39 1.73 -37.53
N ASP A 75 18.57 2.01 -36.99
CA ASP A 75 18.74 2.59 -35.66
C ASP A 75 18.16 4.01 -35.62
N GLU A 76 16.89 4.14 -35.21
CA GLU A 76 16.23 5.41 -34.85
C GLU A 76 16.24 5.60 -33.32
N PRO A 77 17.24 6.30 -32.74
CA PRO A 77 17.23 6.67 -31.33
C PRO A 77 16.38 7.92 -31.08
N THR A 78 15.91 8.08 -29.84
CA THR A 78 15.15 9.25 -29.32
C THR A 78 13.65 9.21 -29.67
N SER A 79 12.74 9.05 -28.71
CA SER A 79 12.63 9.96 -27.57
C SER A 79 12.28 9.28 -26.25
N ALA A 80 13.23 9.28 -25.31
CA ALA A 80 12.90 9.13 -23.90
C ALA A 80 12.20 10.42 -23.41
N PRO A 81 11.20 10.34 -22.51
CA PRO A 81 10.67 11.54 -21.86
C PRO A 81 11.76 12.17 -20.99
N THR A 82 12.28 13.32 -21.42
CA THR A 82 13.39 14.02 -20.76
C THR A 82 13.19 14.14 -19.26
N ALA A 83 14.06 13.48 -18.49
CA ALA A 83 14.17 13.68 -17.06
C ALA A 83 14.49 15.17 -16.81
N LYS A 84 13.49 15.93 -16.34
CA LYS A 84 13.71 17.31 -15.89
C LYS A 84 14.50 17.28 -14.59
N THR A 85 15.83 17.34 -14.71
CA THR A 85 16.72 17.72 -13.62
C THR A 85 16.16 18.97 -12.93
N PRO A 86 15.78 18.91 -11.65
CA PRO A 86 15.36 20.11 -10.93
C PRO A 86 16.54 21.10 -10.92
N PRO A 87 16.32 22.40 -11.18
CA PRO A 87 17.39 23.37 -11.01
C PRO A 87 17.87 23.35 -9.56
N PRO A 88 19.17 23.62 -9.29
CA PRO A 88 19.68 23.68 -7.93
C PRO A 88 18.93 24.76 -7.16
N GLN A 89 18.03 24.34 -6.27
CA GLN A 89 17.29 25.25 -5.42
C GLN A 89 18.29 25.91 -4.47
N ALA A 90 18.43 27.23 -4.58
CA ALA A 90 19.17 28.01 -3.61
C ALA A 90 18.61 27.69 -2.22
N ALA A 91 19.50 27.36 -1.27
CA ALA A 91 19.08 26.92 0.05
C ALA A 91 18.33 28.04 0.77
N LEU A 92 17.00 27.93 0.78
CA LEU A 92 16.15 28.72 1.66
C LEU A 92 16.62 28.47 3.11
N PRO A 93 16.56 29.47 4.01
CA PRO A 93 16.86 29.25 5.41
C PRO A 93 15.99 28.11 5.93
N ALA A 94 16.60 27.16 6.63
CA ALA A 94 15.87 26.04 7.21
C ALA A 94 14.78 26.61 8.11
N LEU A 95 13.51 26.33 7.75
CA LEU A 95 12.39 26.62 8.63
C LEU A 95 12.63 25.85 9.95
N PRO A 96 12.28 26.43 11.12
CA PRO A 96 12.34 25.70 12.37
C PRO A 96 11.54 24.40 12.22
N ASP A 97 12.08 23.30 12.76
CA ASP A 97 11.54 21.95 12.50
C ASP A 97 10.01 21.94 12.64
N PRO A 98 9.27 21.52 11.59
CA PRO A 98 7.82 21.52 11.65
C PRO A 98 7.37 20.65 12.83
N PRO A 99 6.31 21.06 13.57
CA PRO A 99 5.98 20.49 14.86
C PRO A 99 5.95 18.97 14.78
N THR A 100 6.82 18.34 15.60
CA THR A 100 7.21 16.93 15.43
C THR A 100 6.02 15.98 15.50
N SER A 101 4.88 16.42 16.04
CA SER A 101 3.56 15.83 15.82
C SER A 101 2.50 16.89 15.48
N GLY A 102 1.49 16.48 14.73
CA GLY A 102 0.33 17.31 14.37
C GLY A 102 -0.84 16.49 13.83
N VAL A 103 -2.00 17.13 13.67
CA VAL A 103 -3.17 16.55 13.00
C VAL A 103 -3.17 17.00 11.54
N ILE A 104 -3.37 16.04 10.62
CA ILE A 104 -3.30 16.28 9.18
C ILE A 104 -4.45 15.61 8.42
N LEU A 105 -4.74 16.14 7.23
CA LEU A 105 -5.60 15.48 6.25
C LEU A 105 -4.74 14.56 5.36
N ALA A 106 -5.11 13.29 5.29
CA ALA A 106 -4.45 12.27 4.49
C ALA A 106 -5.43 11.60 3.53
N SER A 107 -4.94 11.24 2.34
CA SER A 107 -5.64 10.44 1.32
C SER A 107 -4.80 9.22 0.98
N TRP A 108 -5.02 8.54 -0.15
CA TRP A 108 -4.20 7.40 -0.58
C TRP A 108 -3.97 7.37 -2.09
N TYR A 109 -3.01 6.54 -2.51
CA TYR A 109 -2.70 6.29 -3.92
C TYR A 109 -2.63 4.79 -4.22
N GLY A 110 -3.11 4.41 -5.40
CA GLY A 110 -3.59 3.04 -5.65
C GLY A 110 -3.35 2.52 -7.08
N PRO A 111 -4.30 1.76 -7.68
CA PRO A 111 -4.08 0.93 -8.87
C PRO A 111 -3.27 1.52 -10.03
N GLY A 112 -3.49 2.79 -10.39
CA GLY A 112 -2.73 3.45 -11.48
C GLY A 112 -1.23 3.67 -11.21
N PHE A 113 -0.74 3.37 -10.00
CA PHE A 113 0.66 3.50 -9.61
C PHE A 113 1.38 2.16 -9.46
N TYR A 114 0.69 1.02 -9.44
CA TYR A 114 1.33 -0.28 -9.20
C TYR A 114 2.28 -0.66 -10.35
N GLY A 115 3.45 -1.20 -10.01
CA GLY A 115 4.53 -1.52 -10.97
C GLY A 115 5.45 -0.33 -11.30
N ASN A 116 5.06 0.91 -11.03
CA ASN A 116 5.92 2.08 -11.21
C ASN A 116 7.01 2.15 -10.14
N ARG A 117 8.15 2.79 -10.45
CA ARG A 117 9.12 3.21 -9.43
C ARG A 117 8.58 4.43 -8.69
N THR A 118 8.66 4.40 -7.35
CA THR A 118 8.44 5.58 -6.50
C THR A 118 9.60 6.56 -6.63
N ALA A 119 9.41 7.80 -6.17
CA ALA A 119 10.49 8.78 -6.06
C ALA A 119 11.63 8.39 -5.09
N CYS A 120 11.42 7.37 -4.24
CA CYS A 120 12.46 6.76 -3.40
C CYS A 120 13.07 5.48 -4.03
N GLY A 121 12.81 5.21 -5.31
CA GLY A 121 13.53 4.25 -6.16
C GLY A 121 12.99 2.81 -6.17
N GLN A 122 12.20 2.42 -5.18
CA GLN A 122 11.57 1.09 -5.09
C GLN A 122 10.33 0.96 -5.99
N ILE A 123 9.93 -0.27 -6.32
CA ILE A 123 8.70 -0.54 -7.10
C ILE A 123 7.49 -0.47 -6.16
N TYR A 124 6.44 0.25 -6.56
CA TYR A 124 5.19 0.34 -5.81
C TYR A 124 4.30 -0.88 -6.07
N SER A 125 3.85 -1.55 -5.01
CA SER A 125 2.94 -2.71 -5.06
C SER A 125 1.68 -2.47 -4.19
N PRO A 126 0.63 -3.30 -4.29
CA PRO A 126 -0.56 -3.18 -3.43
C PRO A 126 -0.27 -3.40 -1.93
N GLU A 127 0.85 -4.05 -1.62
CA GLU A 127 1.25 -4.59 -0.32
C GLU A 127 2.27 -3.71 0.42
N ILE A 128 2.95 -2.80 -0.29
CA ILE A 128 4.06 -2.02 0.27
C ILE A 128 3.58 -1.08 1.39
N ILE A 129 4.20 -1.17 2.56
CA ILE A 129 3.91 -0.30 3.71
C ILE A 129 4.75 0.98 3.60
N GLY A 130 4.10 2.13 3.66
CA GLY A 130 4.74 3.43 3.52
C GLY A 130 3.77 4.53 3.10
N VAL A 131 4.28 5.76 3.00
CA VAL A 131 3.50 6.93 2.59
C VAL A 131 4.28 7.85 1.66
N ALA A 132 3.57 8.65 0.86
CA ALA A 132 4.15 9.75 0.09
C ALA A 132 4.09 11.06 0.90
N HIS A 133 5.22 11.77 0.97
CA HIS A 133 5.27 13.11 1.55
C HIS A 133 6.10 14.07 0.67
N ARG A 134 5.74 15.35 0.66
CA ARG A 134 6.30 16.36 -0.28
C ARG A 134 7.80 16.56 -0.11
N THR A 135 8.24 16.68 1.15
CA THR A 135 9.57 17.23 1.50
C THR A 135 10.37 16.38 2.47
N LEU A 136 9.77 15.37 3.11
CA LEU A 136 10.50 14.55 4.10
C LEU A 136 11.46 13.58 3.39
N PRO A 137 12.68 13.34 3.89
CA PRO A 137 13.61 12.39 3.30
C PRO A 137 13.01 11.00 3.10
N CYS A 138 13.46 10.30 2.05
CA CYS A 138 13.11 8.91 1.83
C CYS A 138 13.59 8.05 3.02
N GLY A 139 12.76 7.13 3.49
CA GLY A 139 13.05 6.31 4.67
C GLY A 139 12.87 7.01 6.02
N THR A 140 12.50 8.30 6.08
CA THR A 140 12.08 8.92 7.35
C THR A 140 10.89 8.16 7.93
N ALA A 141 11.02 7.69 9.17
CA ALA A 141 9.92 7.06 9.88
C ALA A 141 8.89 8.10 10.31
N VAL A 142 7.60 7.80 10.12
CA VAL A 142 6.47 8.60 10.63
C VAL A 142 5.48 7.69 11.33
N THR A 143 5.08 8.04 12.55
CA THR A 143 4.08 7.33 13.35
C THR A 143 2.71 7.98 13.11
N LEU A 144 1.77 7.19 12.57
CA LEU A 144 0.44 7.65 12.15
C LEU A 144 -0.62 6.99 13.03
N SER A 145 -1.64 7.74 13.47
CA SER A 145 -2.72 7.20 14.30
C SER A 145 -4.10 7.67 13.82
N HIS A 146 -5.02 6.71 13.69
CA HIS A 146 -6.38 6.90 13.18
C HIS A 146 -7.33 5.86 13.79
N GLY A 147 -8.50 6.27 14.28
CA GLY A 147 -9.53 5.34 14.76
C GLY A 147 -9.09 4.39 15.89
N GLY A 148 -8.16 4.83 16.76
CA GLY A 148 -7.56 3.98 17.82
C GLY A 148 -6.48 3.00 17.34
N ARG A 149 -6.19 2.95 16.04
CA ARG A 149 -5.09 2.18 15.43
C ARG A 149 -3.88 3.10 15.24
N SER A 150 -2.67 2.56 15.36
CA SER A 150 -1.42 3.30 15.14
C SER A 150 -0.41 2.44 14.38
N LEU A 151 0.41 3.06 13.54
CA LEU A 151 1.43 2.39 12.73
C LEU A 151 2.59 3.35 12.41
N THR A 152 3.82 2.91 12.65
CA THR A 152 5.04 3.60 12.20
C THR A 152 5.45 3.09 10.82
N VAL A 153 5.63 4.01 9.86
CA VAL A 153 5.87 3.68 8.44
C VAL A 153 6.94 4.60 7.82
N PRO A 154 7.68 4.16 6.79
CA PRO A 154 8.64 5.01 6.10
C PRO A 154 7.97 5.94 5.07
N ILE A 155 8.59 7.09 4.80
CA ILE A 155 8.35 7.84 3.56
C ILE A 155 8.93 7.03 2.38
N ILE A 156 8.07 6.65 1.43
CA ILE A 156 8.42 5.84 0.25
C ILE A 156 8.28 6.58 -1.08
N ASP A 157 7.63 7.75 -1.10
CA ASP A 157 7.33 8.48 -2.35
C ASP A 157 7.11 10.00 -2.14
N ARG A 158 6.82 10.73 -3.23
CA ARG A 158 6.60 12.19 -3.27
C ARG A 158 5.16 12.54 -3.68
N GLY A 159 4.50 13.33 -2.83
CA GLY A 159 3.11 13.77 -2.95
C GLY A 159 2.59 14.18 -1.56
N PRO A 160 1.28 14.48 -1.38
CA PRO A 160 0.28 14.80 -2.38
C PRO A 160 0.57 16.14 -3.08
N TYR A 161 0.32 16.23 -4.39
CA TYR A 161 0.39 17.51 -5.11
C TYR A 161 -0.91 18.32 -5.09
N ILE A 162 -1.96 17.78 -4.45
CA ILE A 162 -3.26 18.43 -4.26
C ILE A 162 -3.25 19.19 -2.93
N ALA A 163 -3.75 20.43 -2.95
CA ALA A 163 -3.80 21.32 -1.79
C ALA A 163 -4.68 20.77 -0.64
N GLY A 164 -4.48 21.26 0.58
CA GLY A 164 -5.23 20.87 1.79
C GLY A 164 -4.84 19.51 2.37
N ARG A 165 -4.39 18.55 1.56
CA ARG A 165 -3.77 17.29 2.02
C ARG A 165 -2.34 17.53 2.49
N SER A 166 -1.85 16.70 3.41
CA SER A 166 -0.43 16.65 3.80
C SER A 166 0.27 15.36 3.40
N LEU A 167 -0.46 14.24 3.29
CA LEU A 167 0.09 12.89 3.14
C LEU A 167 -0.78 12.04 2.21
N ASP A 168 -0.19 11.17 1.40
CA ASP A 168 -0.90 10.09 0.71
C ASP A 168 -0.41 8.74 1.26
N LEU A 169 -1.32 7.92 1.78
CA LEU A 169 -1.06 6.58 2.28
C LEU A 169 -0.87 5.58 1.14
N SER A 170 0.01 4.58 1.31
CA SER A 170 -0.07 3.40 0.45
C SER A 170 -1.37 2.63 0.70
N ASN A 171 -1.77 1.77 -0.25
CA ASN A 171 -2.95 0.93 -0.09
C ASN A 171 -2.88 0.05 1.18
N ALA A 172 -1.73 -0.60 1.42
CA ALA A 172 -1.54 -1.42 2.62
C ALA A 172 -1.57 -0.59 3.91
N THR A 173 -0.93 0.59 3.94
CA THR A 173 -0.95 1.50 5.09
C THR A 173 -2.35 2.03 5.39
N ARG A 174 -3.14 2.37 4.35
CA ARG A 174 -4.56 2.76 4.49
C ARG A 174 -5.39 1.68 5.18
N LEU A 175 -5.27 0.43 4.73
CA LEU A 175 -5.99 -0.72 5.29
C LEU A 175 -5.54 -1.04 6.73
N ALA A 176 -4.24 -0.93 7.00
CA ALA A 176 -3.66 -1.13 8.34
C ALA A 176 -4.08 -0.05 9.36
N LEU A 177 -4.38 1.18 8.92
CA LEU A 177 -4.94 2.25 9.76
C LEU A 177 -6.47 2.33 9.74
N GLY A 178 -7.14 1.63 8.82
CA GLY A 178 -8.59 1.72 8.64
C GLY A 178 -9.05 3.10 8.14
N CYS A 179 -8.18 3.80 7.41
CA CYS A 179 -8.53 5.08 6.78
C CYS A 179 -9.42 4.82 5.53
N PRO A 180 -10.55 5.54 5.35
CA PRO A 180 -11.26 5.60 4.08
C PRO A 180 -10.45 6.35 3.00
N ASP A 181 -11.07 6.77 1.89
CA ASP A 181 -10.36 7.44 0.79
C ASP A 181 -9.71 8.79 1.17
N LEU A 182 -10.25 9.44 2.19
CA LEU A 182 -9.77 10.68 2.79
C LEU A 182 -10.07 10.66 4.29
N CYS A 183 -9.08 10.85 5.15
CA CYS A 183 -9.25 10.86 6.60
C CYS A 183 -8.37 11.91 7.31
N THR A 184 -8.84 12.36 8.47
CA THR A 184 -8.04 13.18 9.38
C THR A 184 -7.35 12.26 10.38
N LEU A 185 -6.01 12.30 10.43
CA LEU A 185 -5.19 11.46 11.31
C LEU A 185 -4.15 12.29 12.06
N SER A 186 -3.63 11.78 13.17
CA SER A 186 -2.44 12.36 13.80
C SER A 186 -1.19 11.73 13.22
N MET A 187 -0.19 12.56 12.92
CA MET A 187 1.12 12.16 12.40
C MET A 187 2.20 12.68 13.36
N ARG A 188 3.23 11.87 13.59
CA ARG A 188 4.47 12.21 14.27
C ARG A 188 5.65 11.84 13.38
N VAL A 189 6.70 12.65 13.36
CA VAL A 189 7.96 12.33 12.68
C VAL A 189 8.92 11.69 13.69
N GLY A 190 9.57 10.60 13.28
CA GLY A 190 10.35 9.73 14.17
C GLY A 190 9.50 8.73 14.98
N PRO A 191 10.14 7.85 15.74
CA PRO A 191 9.49 6.91 16.66
C PRO A 191 8.82 7.65 17.83
#